data_AF-A0AA39T4Z1-F1
#
_entry.id   AF-A0AA39T4Z1-F1
#
_cell.length_a   1.000
_cell.length_b   1.000
_cell.length_c   1.000
_cell.angle_alpha   90.00
_cell.angle_beta   90.00
_cell.angle_gamma   90.00
#
_symmetry.space_group_name_H-M   'P 1'
#
loop_
_entity.id
_entity.type
_entity.pdbx_description
1 polymer ?
#
loop_
_entity_poly.entity_id
_entity_poly.type
_entity_poly.pdbx_seq_one_letter_code
_entity_poly.pdbx_strand_id
1 'polypeptide(L)'
;MNLQTTDQVALETKARISPLINEKKGLFNDLLTAKGNIKVFCHTRPLFEEEGPSIVDFPDDCTIHVSTGDDSISNPKKDFELDRVYGPHVGQAELFSDAQPLVQSALDGYNVSIFAHGQTNSGKTHTMSTSSSSSPARRRYLFGSSLFFASNEAAVIRRLHRRRRLHRHCHRQSRRT
;
A
#
# COMPACT_ATOMS: atom_id res chain seq x y z
N MET A 1 -17.99 25.42 -39.45
CA MET A 1 -18.08 23.98 -39.11
C MET A 1 -19.27 23.81 -38.16
N ASN A 2 -20.02 22.72 -38.28
CA ASN A 2 -21.38 22.64 -37.70
C ASN A 2 -21.36 21.93 -36.33
N LEU A 3 -21.68 22.67 -35.25
CA LEU A 3 -21.49 22.23 -33.86
C LEU A 3 -22.34 20.99 -33.50
N GLN A 4 -23.55 20.91 -34.06
CA GLN A 4 -24.46 19.78 -33.84
C GLN A 4 -23.90 18.45 -34.38
N THR A 5 -23.13 18.48 -35.47
CA THR A 5 -22.54 17.27 -36.06
C THR A 5 -21.40 16.74 -35.19
N THR A 6 -20.60 17.63 -34.57
CA THR A 6 -19.53 17.23 -33.66
C THR A 6 -20.05 16.60 -32.36
N ASP A 7 -21.16 17.11 -31.83
CA ASP A 7 -21.78 16.55 -30.61
C ASP A 7 -22.37 15.16 -30.83
N GLN A 8 -23.01 14.94 -31.99
CA GLN A 8 -23.56 13.63 -32.37
C GLN A 8 -22.47 12.57 -32.49
N VAL A 9 -21.35 12.89 -33.15
CA VAL A 9 -20.18 11.99 -33.28
C VAL A 9 -19.55 11.71 -31.92
N ALA A 10 -19.45 12.73 -31.05
CA ALA A 10 -18.94 12.55 -29.69
C ALA A 10 -19.85 11.66 -28.83
N LEU A 11 -21.17 11.72 -29.01
CA LEU A 11 -22.13 10.87 -28.30
C LEU A 11 -22.06 9.41 -28.77
N GLU A 12 -22.01 9.16 -30.08
CA GLU A 12 -21.85 7.80 -30.62
C GLU A 12 -20.52 7.19 -30.18
N THR A 13 -19.43 7.97 -30.23
CA THR A 13 -18.10 7.55 -29.76
C THR A 13 -18.13 7.17 -28.28
N LYS A 14 -18.81 7.96 -27.42
CA LYS A 14 -18.99 7.62 -26.00
C LYS A 14 -19.78 6.32 -25.81
N ALA A 15 -20.85 6.09 -26.58
CA ALA A 15 -21.68 4.89 -26.50
C ALA A 15 -20.91 3.61 -26.90
N ARG A 16 -20.00 3.71 -27.87
CA ARG A 16 -19.16 2.57 -28.32
C ARG A 16 -18.00 2.29 -27.36
N ILE A 17 -17.45 3.32 -26.71
CA ILE A 17 -16.31 3.20 -25.79
C ILE A 17 -16.72 2.82 -24.35
N SER A 18 -17.93 3.20 -23.89
CA SER A 18 -18.38 2.95 -22.53
C SER A 18 -18.37 1.47 -22.07
N PRO A 19 -18.78 0.45 -22.88
CA PRO A 19 -18.65 -0.95 -22.45
C PRO A 19 -17.19 -1.37 -22.26
N LEU A 20 -16.30 -0.96 -23.17
CA LEU A 20 -14.86 -1.26 -23.10
C LEU A 20 -14.19 -0.62 -21.88
N ILE A 21 -14.61 0.59 -21.50
CA ILE A 21 -14.16 1.23 -20.25
C ILE A 21 -14.64 0.43 -19.03
N ASN A 22 -15.89 -0.01 -19.01
CA ASN A 22 -16.44 -0.75 -17.88
C ASN A 22 -15.79 -2.14 -17.72
N GLU A 23 -15.57 -2.85 -18.83
CA GLU A 23 -14.83 -4.12 -18.85
C GLU A 23 -13.39 -3.94 -18.35
N LYS A 24 -12.67 -2.91 -18.84
CA LYS A 24 -11.33 -2.57 -18.35
C LYS A 24 -11.30 -2.34 -16.83
N LYS A 25 -12.29 -1.61 -16.28
CA LYS A 25 -12.40 -1.36 -14.83
C LYS A 25 -12.61 -2.65 -14.04
N GLY A 26 -13.50 -3.53 -14.53
CA GLY A 26 -13.73 -4.86 -13.96
C GLY A 26 -12.45 -5.68 -13.90
N LEU A 27 -11.82 -5.92 -15.05
CA LEU A 27 -10.58 -6.68 -15.18
C LEU A 27 -9.44 -6.09 -14.32
N PHE A 28 -9.35 -4.77 -14.22
CA PHE A 28 -8.36 -4.10 -13.36
C PHE A 28 -8.61 -4.38 -11.88
N ASN A 29 -9.86 -4.30 -11.41
CA ASN A 29 -10.19 -4.60 -10.02
C ASN A 29 -10.03 -6.11 -9.69
N ASP A 30 -10.38 -6.99 -10.63
CA ASP A 30 -10.20 -8.43 -10.48
C ASP A 30 -8.71 -8.80 -10.38
N LEU A 31 -7.84 -8.15 -11.18
CA LEU A 31 -6.39 -8.30 -11.07
C LEU A 31 -5.85 -7.82 -9.71
N LEU A 32 -6.36 -6.72 -9.16
CA LEU A 32 -5.98 -6.26 -7.82
C LEU A 32 -6.43 -7.25 -6.74
N THR A 33 -7.65 -7.76 -6.85
CA THR A 33 -8.25 -8.77 -5.95
C THR A 33 -7.44 -10.08 -6.01
N ALA A 34 -7.10 -10.56 -7.20
CA ALA A 34 -6.29 -11.76 -7.41
C ALA A 34 -4.86 -11.66 -6.84
N LYS A 35 -4.27 -10.45 -6.83
CA LYS A 35 -2.99 -10.18 -6.15
C LYS A 35 -3.11 -10.07 -4.63
N GLY A 36 -4.33 -10.00 -4.10
CA GLY A 36 -4.62 -9.95 -2.66
C GLY A 36 -5.37 -8.67 -2.25
N ASN A 37 -6.58 -8.86 -1.70
CA ASN A 37 -7.48 -7.78 -1.26
C ASN A 37 -6.93 -6.95 -0.07
N ILE A 38 -5.86 -7.41 0.58
CA ILE A 38 -5.21 -6.72 1.70
C ILE A 38 -3.72 -6.71 1.39
N LYS A 39 -3.13 -5.50 1.33
CA LYS A 39 -1.69 -5.29 1.21
C LYS A 39 -1.19 -4.57 2.46
N VAL A 40 -0.03 -4.99 2.94
CA VAL A 40 0.64 -4.40 4.11
C VAL A 40 2.00 -3.88 3.67
N PHE A 41 2.15 -2.56 3.68
CA PHE A 41 3.41 -1.88 3.44
C PHE A 41 4.02 -1.43 4.77
N CYS A 42 5.34 -1.54 4.90
CA CYS A 42 6.12 -0.90 5.96
C CYS A 42 6.93 0.24 5.36
N HIS A 43 7.05 1.34 6.08
CA HIS A 43 7.95 2.44 5.74
C HIS A 43 8.63 2.89 7.03
N THR A 44 9.96 2.78 7.04
CA THR A 44 10.80 3.31 8.10
C THR A 44 11.15 4.75 7.75
N ARG A 45 11.06 5.68 8.71
CA ARG A 45 11.51 7.07 8.48
C ARG A 45 13.04 7.18 8.72
N PRO A 46 13.71 8.23 8.20
CA PRO A 46 15.03 8.61 8.66
C PRO A 46 15.07 8.75 10.18
N LEU A 47 16.18 8.31 10.78
CA LEU A 47 16.53 8.61 12.17
C LEU A 47 17.00 10.05 12.28
N PHE A 48 16.72 10.69 13.42
CA PHE A 48 17.36 11.94 13.79
C PHE A 48 18.68 11.66 14.52
N GLU A 49 19.62 12.61 14.50
CA GLU A 49 20.95 12.46 15.11
C GLU A 49 20.91 12.13 16.60
N GLU A 50 19.84 12.54 17.29
CA GLU A 50 19.59 12.32 18.72
C GLU A 50 19.06 10.91 19.05
N GLU A 51 18.65 10.10 18.06
CA GLU A 51 17.93 8.83 18.28
C GLU A 51 18.85 7.59 18.35
N GLY A 52 20.15 7.74 18.11
CA GLY A 52 21.13 6.65 18.18
C GLY A 52 21.15 5.73 16.94
N PRO A 53 21.76 4.54 17.05
CA PRO A 53 21.94 3.63 15.91
C PRO A 53 20.63 2.95 15.48
N SER A 54 20.52 2.62 14.19
CA SER A 54 19.40 1.81 13.69
C SER A 54 19.39 0.43 14.32
N ILE A 55 18.22 0.02 14.83
CA ILE A 55 17.93 -1.34 15.28
C ILE A 55 17.22 -2.17 14.18
N VAL A 56 17.11 -1.62 12.97
CA VAL A 56 16.35 -2.16 11.85
C VAL A 56 17.24 -2.36 10.63
N ASP A 57 17.19 -3.55 10.05
CA ASP A 57 17.87 -3.93 8.80
C ASP A 57 16.86 -4.32 7.71
N PHE A 58 17.24 -4.12 6.45
CA PHE A 58 16.42 -4.38 5.26
C PHE A 58 17.14 -5.36 4.33
N PRO A 59 16.98 -6.68 4.49
CA PRO A 59 17.62 -7.68 3.63
C PRO A 59 17.04 -7.73 2.21
N ASP A 60 15.76 -7.39 2.05
CA ASP A 60 15.03 -7.37 0.77
C ASP A 60 13.81 -6.43 0.83
N ASP A 61 13.17 -6.19 -0.32
CA ASP A 61 12.02 -5.28 -0.47
C ASP A 61 10.72 -5.76 0.23
N CYS A 62 10.70 -6.95 0.83
CA CYS A 62 9.52 -7.55 1.47
C CYS A 62 9.72 -7.84 2.97
N THR A 63 10.96 -7.83 3.45
CA THR A 63 11.33 -8.32 4.78
C THR A 63 12.02 -7.23 5.58
N ILE A 64 11.60 -7.04 6.83
CA ILE A 64 12.21 -6.13 7.80
C ILE A 64 12.71 -6.93 8.99
N HIS A 65 13.99 -6.76 9.32
CA HIS A 65 14.63 -7.41 10.47
C HIS A 65 14.73 -6.40 11.61
N VAL A 66 14.26 -6.79 12.81
CA VAL A 66 14.34 -5.94 14.00
C VAL A 66 15.22 -6.62 15.05
N SER A 67 16.32 -5.95 15.39
CA SER A 67 17.23 -6.34 16.47
C SER A 67 16.72 -5.75 17.79
N THR A 68 16.19 -6.59 18.67
CA THR A 68 15.99 -6.17 20.07
C THR A 68 17.38 -6.12 20.71
N GLY A 69 17.82 -4.96 21.22
CA GLY A 69 19.21 -4.72 21.68
C GLY A 69 19.61 -5.42 22.98
N ASP A 70 19.23 -6.68 23.11
CA ASP A 70 19.43 -7.55 24.26
C ASP A 70 19.98 -8.87 23.70
N ASP A 71 21.32 -8.94 23.57
CA ASP A 71 22.06 -10.10 23.02
C ASP A 71 21.97 -11.36 23.91
N SER A 72 21.04 -11.39 24.87
CA SER A 72 20.68 -12.60 25.58
C SER A 72 20.08 -13.63 24.61
N ILE A 73 20.54 -14.88 24.76
CA ILE A 73 20.19 -16.05 23.94
C ILE A 73 18.65 -16.29 23.85
N SER A 74 17.88 -15.66 24.74
CA SER A 74 16.41 -15.67 24.82
C SER A 74 15.67 -14.76 23.84
N ASN A 75 16.27 -13.70 23.31
CA ASN A 75 15.59 -12.68 22.47
C ASN A 75 16.13 -12.68 21.02
N PRO A 76 15.81 -13.69 20.19
CA PRO A 76 16.28 -13.73 18.80
C PRO A 76 15.78 -12.53 17.99
N LYS A 77 16.61 -12.06 17.05
CA LYS A 77 16.23 -11.09 16.02
C LYS A 77 14.92 -11.51 15.35
N LYS A 78 14.07 -10.52 15.07
CA LYS A 78 12.70 -10.77 14.63
C LYS A 78 12.45 -10.25 13.22
N ASP A 79 12.19 -11.19 12.33
CA ASP A 79 11.95 -10.94 10.92
C ASP A 79 10.45 -10.84 10.67
N PHE A 80 10.02 -9.83 9.92
CA PHE A 80 8.64 -9.63 9.49
C PHE A 80 8.58 -9.53 7.98
N GLU A 81 7.76 -10.39 7.36
CA GLU A 81 7.59 -10.42 5.91
C GLU A 81 6.22 -9.87 5.50
N LEU A 82 6.25 -8.83 4.70
CA LEU A 82 5.15 -7.93 4.34
C LEU A 82 4.88 -7.99 2.83
N ASP A 83 4.15 -7.03 2.26
CA ASP A 83 3.92 -6.97 0.80
C ASP A 83 4.88 -5.99 0.12
N ARG A 84 5.38 -4.99 0.86
CA ARG A 84 6.61 -4.24 0.56
C ARG A 84 7.14 -3.55 1.81
N VAL A 85 8.45 -3.31 1.85
CA VAL A 85 9.17 -2.59 2.90
C VAL A 85 9.95 -1.45 2.23
N TYR A 86 9.80 -0.26 2.78
CA TYR A 86 10.47 0.96 2.33
C TYR A 86 11.47 1.42 3.39
N GLY A 87 12.73 1.57 2.98
CA GLY A 87 13.80 2.13 3.82
C GLY A 87 13.69 3.64 4.04
N PRO A 88 14.51 4.21 4.94
CA PRO A 88 14.46 5.62 5.34
C PRO A 88 14.61 6.63 4.22
N HIS A 89 15.27 6.27 3.12
CA HIS A 89 15.58 7.19 2.01
C HIS A 89 14.55 7.13 0.86
N VAL A 90 13.47 6.37 1.01
CA VAL A 90 12.40 6.27 0.01
C VAL A 90 11.54 7.54 -0.01
N GLY A 91 11.29 8.08 -1.20
CA GLY A 91 10.44 9.26 -1.38
C GLY A 91 8.94 8.94 -1.42
N GLN A 92 8.10 9.92 -1.05
CA GLN A 92 6.63 9.78 -1.08
C GLN A 92 6.07 9.37 -2.46
N ALA A 93 6.72 9.80 -3.55
CA ALA A 93 6.30 9.44 -4.91
C ALA A 93 6.41 7.93 -5.18
N GLU A 94 7.46 7.28 -4.65
CA GLU A 94 7.66 5.84 -4.79
C GLU A 94 6.67 5.06 -3.91
N LEU A 95 6.50 5.47 -2.66
CA LEU A 95 5.50 4.87 -1.76
C LEU A 95 4.08 5.00 -2.33
N PHE A 96 3.77 6.12 -2.99
CA PHE A 96 2.50 6.32 -3.67
C PHE A 96 2.34 5.45 -4.93
N SER A 97 3.41 5.10 -5.65
CA SER A 97 3.35 4.27 -6.86
C SER A 97 2.62 2.93 -6.62
N ASP A 98 2.85 2.29 -5.48
CA ASP A 98 2.22 1.01 -5.15
C ASP A 98 0.80 1.15 -4.58
N ALA A 99 0.46 2.34 -4.07
CA ALA A 99 -0.88 2.71 -3.63
C ALA A 99 -1.76 3.24 -4.78
N GLN A 100 -1.17 3.78 -5.86
CA GLN A 100 -1.86 4.35 -7.01
C GLN A 100 -2.92 3.41 -7.62
N PRO A 101 -2.69 2.09 -7.76
CA PRO A 101 -3.72 1.19 -8.29
C PRO A 101 -4.96 1.09 -7.39
N LEU A 102 -4.79 1.21 -6.06
CA LEU A 102 -5.90 1.24 -5.11
C LEU A 102 -6.68 2.55 -5.22
N VAL A 103 -5.99 3.68 -5.43
CA VAL A 103 -6.63 4.98 -5.69
C VAL A 103 -7.42 4.96 -7.01
N GLN A 104 -6.89 4.30 -8.05
CA GLN A 104 -7.58 4.13 -9.32
C GLN A 104 -8.86 3.28 -9.16
N SER A 105 -8.78 2.16 -8.42
CA SER A 105 -9.95 1.33 -8.08
C SER A 105 -11.04 2.14 -7.33
N ALA A 106 -10.64 3.00 -6.38
CA ALA A 106 -11.56 3.93 -5.70
C ALA A 106 -12.24 4.92 -6.66
N LEU A 107 -11.49 5.49 -7.62
CA LEU A 107 -12.02 6.38 -8.66
C LEU A 107 -12.93 5.67 -9.67
N ASP A 108 -12.76 4.36 -9.83
CA ASP A 108 -13.58 3.54 -10.70
C ASP A 108 -14.90 3.07 -10.06
N GLY A 109 -15.08 3.34 -8.76
CA GLY A 109 -16.33 3.08 -8.01
C GLY A 109 -16.24 1.93 -7.01
N TYR A 110 -15.05 1.38 -6.75
CA TYR A 110 -14.87 0.28 -5.80
C TYR A 110 -14.57 0.80 -4.39
N ASN A 111 -14.97 0.02 -3.38
CA ASN A 111 -14.72 0.34 -1.98
C ASN A 111 -13.26 0.02 -1.61
N VAL A 112 -12.47 1.07 -1.38
CA VAL A 112 -11.06 0.97 -1.00
C VAL A 112 -10.84 1.71 0.30
N SER A 113 -10.11 1.10 1.23
CA SER A 113 -9.71 1.74 2.48
C SER A 113 -8.20 1.60 2.67
N ILE A 114 -7.52 2.74 2.72
CA ILE A 114 -6.11 2.81 3.11
C ILE A 114 -6.12 3.16 4.60
N PHE A 115 -5.58 2.28 5.45
CA PHE A 115 -5.64 2.37 6.91
C PHE A 115 -4.29 2.26 7.53
N ALA A 116 -4.02 3.09 8.54
CA ALA A 116 -2.63 3.18 8.91
C ALA A 116 -2.36 3.78 10.34
N HIS A 117 -1.47 3.17 11.12
CA HIS A 117 -1.31 3.22 12.58
C HIS A 117 0.16 2.94 13.04
N GLY A 118 0.61 3.58 14.11
CA GLY A 118 1.96 3.39 14.67
C GLY A 118 2.19 4.34 15.84
N GLN A 119 3.36 4.29 16.47
CA GLN A 119 3.66 5.19 17.61
C GLN A 119 3.66 6.68 17.19
N THR A 120 3.51 7.58 18.16
CA THR A 120 3.71 9.02 17.92
C THR A 120 5.12 9.28 17.36
N ASN A 121 5.26 10.29 16.49
CA ASN A 121 6.47 10.57 15.72
C ASN A 121 6.93 9.48 14.71
N SER A 122 6.13 8.45 14.42
CA SER A 122 6.48 7.40 13.42
C SER A 122 6.28 7.80 11.94
N GLY A 123 6.22 9.10 11.62
CA GLY A 123 6.05 9.57 10.23
C GLY A 123 4.64 9.48 9.63
N LYS A 124 3.61 9.01 10.37
CA LYS A 124 2.22 8.86 9.87
C LYS A 124 1.70 10.06 9.06
N THR A 125 1.59 11.22 9.71
CA THR A 125 1.07 12.44 9.08
C THR A 125 1.89 12.85 7.86
N HIS A 126 3.21 12.63 7.87
CA HIS A 126 4.08 12.89 6.72
C HIS A 126 3.73 12.00 5.52
N THR A 127 3.40 10.72 5.74
CA THR A 127 2.93 9.80 4.68
C THR A 127 1.47 10.05 4.25
N MET A 128 0.62 10.63 5.10
CA MET A 128 -0.72 11.10 4.71
C MET A 128 -0.69 12.32 3.81
N SER A 129 0.05 13.32 4.28
CA SER A 129 -0.24 14.71 4.01
C SER A 129 0.79 15.21 3.04
N THR A 130 0.40 15.24 1.77
CA THR A 130 1.16 15.98 0.77
C THR A 130 1.26 17.44 1.20
N SER A 131 2.49 17.89 1.48
CA SER A 131 2.77 19.30 1.76
C SER A 131 2.44 20.10 0.51
N SER A 132 1.48 21.03 0.63
CA SER A 132 0.82 21.71 -0.48
C SER A 132 1.66 22.84 -1.13
N SER A 133 2.93 22.56 -1.48
CA SER A 133 3.92 23.57 -1.90
C SER A 133 4.42 23.45 -3.34
N SER A 134 3.88 22.56 -4.19
CA SER A 134 4.37 22.40 -5.57
C SER A 134 3.34 22.00 -6.65
N SER A 135 2.06 22.33 -6.51
CA SER A 135 1.08 22.26 -7.63
C SER A 135 -0.21 23.07 -7.38
N PRO A 136 -0.54 24.08 -8.20
CA PRO A 136 -1.88 24.64 -8.24
C PRO A 136 -2.83 23.69 -9.01
N ALA A 137 -4.05 23.54 -8.52
CA ALA A 137 -5.15 22.80 -9.14
C ALA A 137 -4.93 21.28 -9.40
N ARG A 138 -5.25 20.45 -8.41
CA ARG A 138 -6.05 19.22 -8.64
C ARG A 138 -6.74 18.72 -7.36
N ARG A 139 -7.95 18.18 -7.56
CA ARG A 139 -8.93 17.62 -6.62
C ARG A 139 -8.46 17.40 -5.17
N ARG A 140 -9.17 18.05 -4.23
CA ARG A 140 -9.16 17.71 -2.80
C ARG A 140 -9.66 16.27 -2.61
N TYR A 141 -8.74 15.32 -2.46
CA TYR A 141 -9.06 14.05 -1.81
C TYR A 141 -9.11 14.32 -0.30
N LEU A 142 -10.32 14.43 0.24
CA LEU A 142 -10.56 14.62 1.67
C LEU A 142 -10.30 13.29 2.41
N PHE A 143 -9.03 12.90 2.53
CA PHE A 143 -8.62 11.89 3.49
C PHE A 143 -8.60 12.51 4.90
N GLY A 144 -9.73 12.39 5.60
CA GLY A 144 -9.85 12.82 6.99
C GLY A 144 -8.87 12.03 7.88
N SER A 145 -7.93 12.76 8.48
CA SER A 145 -7.26 12.47 9.76
C SER A 145 -7.07 11.00 10.18
N SER A 146 -5.85 10.45 9.95
CA SER A 146 -5.11 9.38 10.69
C SER A 146 -4.63 8.18 9.82
N LEU A 147 -3.32 8.09 9.51
CA LEU A 147 -2.72 7.02 8.65
C LEU A 147 -1.13 6.93 8.69
N PHE A 148 -0.45 5.86 9.21
CA PHE A 148 0.56 4.95 8.50
C PHE A 148 0.81 3.53 9.20
N PHE A 149 0.71 2.32 8.55
CA PHE A 149 0.53 0.83 8.93
C PHE A 149 -0.84 0.25 9.52
N ALA A 150 -1.57 -0.73 8.91
CA ALA A 150 -2.91 -1.22 9.37
C ALA A 150 -3.02 -2.00 10.73
N SER A 151 -4.06 -1.67 11.52
CA SER A 151 -4.61 -2.35 12.75
C SER A 151 -3.80 -2.34 14.06
N ASN A 152 -4.40 -1.81 15.14
CA ASN A 152 -4.08 -2.19 16.52
C ASN A 152 -5.20 -3.08 17.11
N GLU A 153 -5.00 -4.39 17.04
CA GLU A 153 -5.61 -5.36 17.93
C GLU A 153 -4.69 -6.58 17.87
N ALA A 154 -4.12 -7.01 19.00
CA ALA A 154 -3.13 -8.08 19.02
C ALA A 154 -3.69 -9.42 18.48
N ALA A 155 -5.02 -9.54 18.37
CA ALA A 155 -5.71 -10.63 17.69
C ALA A 155 -5.56 -10.62 16.16
N VAL A 156 -5.53 -9.45 15.51
CA VAL A 156 -5.51 -9.33 14.03
C VAL A 156 -4.16 -9.73 13.46
N ILE A 157 -3.06 -9.32 14.10
CA ILE A 157 -1.69 -9.73 13.74
C ILE A 157 -1.52 -11.25 13.81
N ARG A 158 -2.10 -11.90 14.84
CA ARG A 158 -2.13 -13.37 14.96
C ARG A 158 -2.96 -14.02 13.83
N ARG A 159 -4.02 -13.35 13.34
CA ARG A 159 -4.86 -13.84 12.22
C ARG A 159 -4.16 -13.71 10.86
N LEU A 160 -3.38 -12.65 10.63
CA LEU A 160 -2.52 -12.53 9.44
C LEU A 160 -1.36 -13.54 9.45
N HIS A 161 -0.65 -13.71 10.57
CA HIS A 161 0.40 -14.74 10.70
C HIS A 161 -0.16 -16.17 10.46
N ARG A 162 -1.38 -16.46 10.92
CA ARG A 162 -2.06 -17.75 10.63
C ARG A 162 -2.38 -17.91 9.13
N ARG A 163 -2.85 -16.85 8.44
CA ARG A 163 -3.11 -16.91 6.98
C ARG A 163 -1.83 -17.13 6.15
N ARG A 164 -0.72 -16.45 6.47
CA ARG A 164 0.56 -16.63 5.73
C ARG A 164 1.25 -17.98 6.02
N ARG A 165 1.13 -18.55 7.23
CA ARG A 165 1.63 -19.92 7.51
C ARG A 165 0.91 -21.01 6.68
N LEU A 166 -0.40 -20.86 6.44
CA LEU A 166 -1.17 -21.82 5.62
C LEU A 166 -0.73 -21.80 4.14
N HIS A 167 -0.52 -20.62 3.55
CA HIS A 167 -0.18 -20.52 2.12
C HIS A 167 1.20 -21.13 1.78
N ARG A 168 2.18 -21.04 2.70
CA ARG A 168 3.50 -21.68 2.50
C ARG A 168 3.49 -23.19 2.67
N HIS A 169 2.51 -23.76 3.36
CA HIS A 169 2.44 -25.21 3.53
C HIS A 169 1.98 -25.90 2.23
N CYS A 170 1.04 -25.30 1.49
CA CYS A 170 0.57 -25.82 0.22
C CYS A 170 1.68 -25.82 -0.85
N HIS A 171 2.40 -24.69 -1.01
CA HIS A 171 3.44 -24.57 -2.04
C HIS A 171 4.68 -25.46 -1.81
N ARG A 172 4.90 -25.96 -0.58
CA ARG A 172 6.03 -26.86 -0.26
C ARG A 172 5.73 -28.34 -0.49
N GLN A 173 4.46 -28.73 -0.63
CA GLN A 173 4.08 -30.11 -0.98
C GLN A 173 4.06 -30.33 -2.51
N SER A 174 3.75 -29.31 -3.31
CA SER A 174 3.75 -29.40 -4.79
C SER A 174 5.14 -29.47 -5.46
N ARG A 175 6.23 -29.64 -4.70
CA ARG A 175 7.60 -29.87 -5.19
C ARG A 175 8.23 -31.16 -4.63
N ARG A 176 7.38 -32.12 -4.21
CA ARG A 176 7.77 -33.47 -3.79
C ARG A 176 6.86 -34.52 -4.44
N THR A 177 6.88 -34.52 -5.76
CA THR A 177 6.41 -35.58 -6.66
C THR A 177 7.38 -35.60 -7.83
#